data_AF-A0A2E9JXF9-F1
#
_entry.id   AF-A0A2E9JXF9-F1
#
_cell.length_a   1.000
_cell.length_b   1.000
_cell.length_c   1.000
_cell.angle_alpha   90.00
_cell.angle_beta   90.00
_cell.angle_gamma   90.00
#
_symmetry.space_group_name_H-M   'P 1'
#
loop_
_entity.id
_entity.type
_entity.pdbx_description
1 polymer ?
#
loop_
_entity_poly.entity_id
_entity_poly.type
_entity_poly.pdbx_seq_one_letter_code
_entity_poly.pdbx_strand_id
1 'polypeptide(L)' 'MTRELFYVGINDAFPGLSAKFPGLPGDLRKLILAYQIDLLTTDIWHDLKSRYAAKQWVEVIPYGDRLLNIRNAACI' A
#
# COMPACT_ATOMS: atom_id res chain seq x y z
N MET A 1 26.20 -18.86 -15.90
CA MET A 1 25.06 -18.13 -15.28
C MET A 1 23.83 -18.99 -15.46
N THR A 2 23.53 -19.86 -14.49
CA THR A 2 22.37 -20.75 -14.52
C THR A 2 21.10 -19.92 -14.32
N ARG A 3 20.15 -20.00 -15.24
CA ARG A 3 18.81 -19.41 -15.03
C ARG A 3 18.06 -20.32 -14.07
N GLU A 4 17.80 -19.84 -12.87
CA GLU A 4 16.87 -20.47 -11.95
C GLU A 4 15.44 -20.20 -12.42
N LEU A 5 14.67 -21.27 -12.62
CA LEU A 5 13.26 -21.20 -12.97
C LEU A 5 12.45 -21.35 -11.69
N PHE A 6 11.80 -20.27 -11.27
CA PHE A 6 10.87 -20.28 -10.15
C PHE A 6 9.45 -20.53 -10.67
N TYR A 7 8.71 -21.41 -10.01
CA TYR A 7 7.27 -21.57 -10.28
C TYR A 7 6.52 -20.34 -9.78
N VAL A 8 5.60 -19.84 -10.61
CA VAL A 8 4.74 -18.69 -10.31
C VAL A 8 3.29 -19.13 -10.49
N GLY A 9 2.51 -19.05 -9.42
CA GLY A 9 1.07 -19.33 -9.45
C GLY A 9 0.29 -18.26 -10.22
N ILE A 10 -0.91 -18.61 -10.69
CA ILE A 10 -1.76 -17.73 -11.51
C ILE A 10 -2.12 -16.39 -10.83
N ASN A 11 -2.07 -16.33 -9.50
CA ASN A 11 -2.42 -15.16 -8.70
C ASN A 11 -1.26 -14.69 -7.80
N ASP A 12 -0.03 -15.11 -8.08
CA ASP A 12 1.12 -14.66 -7.31
C ASP A 12 1.44 -13.19 -7.63
N ALA A 13 1.53 -12.39 -6.57
CA ALA A 13 1.81 -10.97 -6.66
C ALA A 13 3.23 -10.67 -6.15
N PHE A 14 3.94 -9.79 -6.86
CA PHE A 14 5.32 -9.41 -6.56
C PHE A 14 5.45 -7.88 -6.42
N PRO A 15 5.10 -7.32 -5.25
CA PRO A 15 5.08 -5.86 -5.04
C PRO A 15 6.41 -5.17 -5.39
N GLY A 16 7.54 -5.81 -5.14
CA GLY A 16 8.87 -5.25 -5.46
C GLY A 16 9.13 -5.05 -6.95
N LEU A 17 8.45 -5.79 -7.83
CA LEU A 17 8.56 -5.59 -9.28
C LEU A 17 7.83 -4.32 -9.75
N SER A 18 6.84 -3.85 -8.98
CA SER A 18 6.14 -2.59 -9.24
C SER A 18 7.07 -1.37 -9.18
N ALA A 19 8.22 -1.46 -8.50
CA ALA A 19 9.24 -0.42 -8.48
C ALA A 19 9.90 -0.17 -9.86
N LYS A 20 9.78 -1.16 -10.75
CA LYS A 20 10.31 -1.16 -12.12
C LYS A 20 9.25 -0.82 -13.17
N PHE A 21 8.00 -0.53 -12.76
CA PHE A 21 6.95 -0.21 -13.71
C PHE A 21 7.34 1.05 -14.51
N PRO A 22 7.42 0.96 -15.86
CA PRO A 22 7.89 2.07 -16.70
C PRO A 22 6.89 3.23 -16.79
N GLY A 23 5.68 3.06 -16.24
CA GLY A 23 4.57 4.01 -16.37
C GLY A 23 4.66 5.26 -15.50
N LEU A 24 5.68 5.40 -14.65
CA LEU A 24 5.84 6.55 -13.75
C LEU A 24 6.98 7.47 -14.24
N PRO A 25 6.68 8.71 -14.67
CA PRO A 25 7.70 9.72 -14.98
C PRO A 25 8.67 9.90 -13.80
N GLY A 26 9.92 10.24 -14.10
CA GLY A 26 11.02 10.21 -13.13
C GLY A 26 10.74 10.91 -11.79
N ASP A 27 10.07 12.06 -11.80
CA ASP A 27 9.75 12.79 -10.57
C ASP A 27 8.57 12.19 -9.79
N LEU A 28 7.58 11.64 -10.49
CA LEU A 28 6.46 10.93 -9.85
C LEU A 28 6.93 9.64 -9.18
N ARG A 29 7.86 8.94 -9.82
CA ARG A 29 8.52 7.76 -9.25
C ARG A 29 9.26 8.11 -7.95
N LYS A 30 10.01 9.22 -7.92
CA LYS A 30 10.70 9.67 -6.69
C LYS A 30 9.71 9.94 -5.57
N LEU A 31 8.58 10.58 -5.88
CA LEU A 31 7.57 10.93 -4.89
C LEU A 31 6.89 9.69 -4.30
N ILE A 32 6.55 8.71 -5.15
CA ILE A 32 5.98 7.42 -4.70
C ILE A 32 6.99 6.66 -3.84
N LEU A 33 8.25 6.60 -4.24
CA LEU A 33 9.29 5.97 -3.43
C LEU A 33 9.54 6.68 -2.11
N ALA A 34 9.30 7.99 -2.03
CA ALA A 34 9.49 8.76 -0.80
C ALA A 34 8.35 8.56 0.21
N TYR A 35 7.10 8.39 -0.25
CA TYR A 35 5.92 8.38 0.63
C TYR A 35 5.18 7.04 0.71
N GLN A 36 5.35 6.14 -0.25
CA GLN A 36 4.56 4.91 -0.39
C GLN A 36 5.43 3.67 -0.64
N ILE A 37 6.68 3.69 -0.15
CA ILE A 37 7.63 2.59 -0.36
C ILE A 37 7.11 1.26 0.21
N ASP A 38 6.30 1.32 1.28
CA ASP A 38 5.74 0.14 1.92
C ASP A 38 4.87 -0.68 0.96
N LEU A 39 4.20 -0.03 -0.02
CA LEU A 39 3.42 -0.72 -1.05
C LEU A 39 4.27 -1.62 -1.95
N LEU A 40 5.58 -1.41 -2.00
CA LEU A 40 6.54 -2.22 -2.75
C LEU A 40 7.10 -3.39 -1.94
N THR A 41 6.75 -3.47 -0.66
CA THR A 41 7.10 -4.58 0.23
C THR A 41 5.94 -5.57 0.32
N THR A 42 6.21 -6.83 0.66
CA THR A 42 5.17 -7.85 0.87
C THR A 42 4.45 -7.69 2.21
N ASP A 43 5.08 -7.04 3.18
CA ASP A 43 4.65 -7.05 4.58
C ASP A 43 3.32 -6.34 4.78
N ILE A 44 3.14 -5.18 4.14
CA ILE A 44 1.88 -4.43 4.22
C ILE A 44 0.70 -5.21 3.63
N TRP A 45 0.93 -5.97 2.56
CA TRP A 45 -0.11 -6.77 1.91
C TRP A 45 -0.50 -7.98 2.73
N HIS A 46 0.48 -8.63 3.36
CA HIS A 46 0.22 -9.73 4.30
C HIS A 46 -0.55 -9.23 5.53
N ASP A 47 -0.18 -8.09 6.09
CA ASP A 47 -0.91 -7.46 7.20
C ASP A 47 -2.36 -7.15 6.78
N LEU A 48 -2.58 -6.42 5.69
CA LEU A 48 -3.92 -6.12 5.18
C LEU A 48 -4.78 -7.38 4.96
N LYS A 49 -4.21 -8.42 4.37
CA LYS A 49 -4.90 -9.69 4.15
C LYS A 49 -5.25 -10.39 5.47
N SER A 50 -4.35 -10.33 6.45
CA SER A 50 -4.58 -10.87 7.80
C SER A 50 -5.72 -10.14 8.51
N ARG A 51 -5.72 -8.79 8.48
CA ARG A 51 -6.78 -7.96 9.05
C ARG A 51 -8.13 -8.22 8.39
N TYR A 52 -8.14 -8.34 7.06
CA TYR A 52 -9.35 -8.69 6.30
C TYR A 52 -9.88 -10.07 6.71
N ALA A 53 -9.01 -11.08 6.79
CA ALA A 53 -9.40 -12.43 7.24
C ALA A 53 -9.94 -12.44 8.68
N ALA A 54 -9.39 -11.59 9.55
CA ALA A 54 -9.85 -11.38 10.91
C ALA A 54 -11.13 -10.53 11.02
N LYS A 55 -11.73 -10.09 9.90
CA LYS A 55 -12.90 -9.19 9.83
C LYS A 55 -12.70 -7.90 10.62
N GLN A 56 -11.46 -7.41 10.67
CA GLN A 56 -11.17 -6.11 11.27
C GLN A 56 -11.66 -5.01 10.35
N TRP A 57 -12.32 -4.02 10.94
CA TRP A 57 -12.78 -2.84 10.23
C TRP A 57 -11.65 -1.83 10.13
N VAL A 58 -11.41 -1.33 8.93
CA VAL A 58 -10.53 -0.18 8.71
C VAL A 58 -11.44 1.04 8.56
N GLU A 59 -11.26 2.02 9.43
CA GLU A 59 -11.98 3.28 9.33
C GLU A 59 -11.50 4.04 8.09
N VAL A 60 -12.44 4.46 7.26
CA VAL A 60 -12.17 5.32 6.11
C VAL A 60 -12.66 6.72 6.47
N ILE A 61 -11.72 7.66 6.60
CA ILE A 61 -12.05 9.05 6.89
C ILE A 61 -12.23 9.78 5.56
N PRO A 62 -13.46 10.23 5.21
CA PRO A 62 -13.78 10.72 3.87
C PRO A 62 -13.20 12.10 3.55
N TYR A 63 -12.71 12.84 4.56
CA TYR A 63 -12.16 14.18 4.39
C TYR A 63 -10.91 14.37 5.24
N GLY A 64 -9.98 15.21 4.78
CA GLY A 64 -8.72 15.45 5.48
C GLY A 64 -8.89 15.99 6.90
N ASP A 65 -7.89 15.73 7.75
CA ASP A 65 -7.84 16.01 9.19
C ASP A 65 -8.35 17.38 9.63
N ARG A 66 -8.32 18.38 8.74
CA ARG A 66 -8.88 19.72 8.99
C ARG A 66 -10.36 19.68 9.41
N LEU A 67 -11.15 18.69 8.99
CA LEU A 67 -12.56 18.56 9.39
C LEU A 67 -12.80 17.70 10.65
N LEU A 68 -11.81 16.91 11.10
CA LEU A 68 -11.94 16.12 12.34
C LEU A 68 -11.92 16.99 13.59
N ASN A 69 -11.27 18.16 13.54
CA ASN A 69 -11.28 19.14 14.64
C ASN A 69 -12.68 19.71 14.96
N ILE A 70 -13.65 19.58 14.05
CA ILE A 70 -15.01 20.09 14.28
C ILE A 70 -15.82 19.12 15.16
N ARG A 71 -15.52 17.81 15.13
CA ARG A 71 -16.22 16.82 15.97
C ARG A 71 -15.84 16.90 17.45
N ASN A 72 -14.61 17.30 17.78
CA ASN A 72 -14.18 17.44 19.18
C ASN A 72 -14.58 18.80 19.81
N ALA A 73 -14.93 19.80 18.99
CA ALA A 73 -15.38 21.11 19.48
C ALA A 73 -16.90 21.19 19.76
N ALA A 74 -17.68 20.21 19.28
CA ALA A 74 -19.12 20.14 19.51
C ALA A 74 -19.53 19.35 20.77
N CYS A 75 -18.55 18.80 21.50
CA CYS A 75 -18.72 18.16 22.80
C CYS A 75 -17.95 18.94 23.89
N ILE A 76 -18.27 20.22 24.08
CA ILE A 76 -18.01 20.98 25.31
C ILE A 76 -19.20 21.90 25.57
#